data_AF-A0A7V4KQA7-F1
#
_entry.id   AF-A0A7V4KQA7-F1
#
_cell.length_a   1.000
_cell.length_b   1.000
_cell.length_c   1.000
_cell.angle_alpha   90.00
_cell.angle_beta   90.00
_cell.angle_gamma   90.00
#
_symmetry.space_group_name_H-M   'P 1'
#
loop_
_entity.id
_entity.type
_entity.pdbx_description
1 polymer ?
#
loop_
_entity_poly.entity_id
_entity_poly.type
_entity_poly.pdbx_seq_one_letter_code
_entity_poly.pdbx_strand_id
1 'polypeptide(L)'
;MRFCASTNTTRGWCRRAEDFDFARCYSDRLYTRFADGVRRQQCSTQALHAISGRLNTAAMMDILRSHRADPSGFAPDAALTGADICMHAGFGPIRISETTGSMVSQLTPERQTHWLTGCAAPCLALFFPV
;
A
#
# COMPACT_ATOMS: atom_id res chain seq x y z
N MET A 1 -4.24 23.26 10.95
CA MET A 1 -4.87 23.21 9.60
C MET A 1 -5.06 24.58 8.93
N ARG A 2 -5.48 25.65 9.63
CA ARG A 2 -5.75 26.99 9.03
C ARG A 2 -4.56 27.64 8.29
N PHE A 3 -3.32 27.34 8.71
CA PHE A 3 -2.10 27.89 8.09
C PHE A 3 -1.78 27.26 6.72
N CYS A 4 -2.14 25.99 6.52
CA CYS A 4 -1.90 25.26 5.26
C CYS A 4 -2.97 25.58 4.21
N ALA A 5 -4.20 25.82 4.65
CA ALA A 5 -5.29 26.19 3.76
C ALA A 5 -5.14 27.60 3.17
N SER A 6 -4.73 28.60 3.97
CA SER A 6 -4.54 29.99 3.51
C SER A 6 -3.41 30.14 2.49
N THR A 7 -2.27 29.47 2.72
CA THR A 7 -1.13 29.44 1.80
C THR A 7 -1.44 28.73 0.48
N ASN A 8 -2.31 27.71 0.50
CA ASN A 8 -2.76 27.01 -0.71
C ASN A 8 -3.72 27.82 -1.58
N THR A 9 -4.55 28.68 -0.98
CA THR A 9 -5.38 29.62 -1.74
C THR A 9 -4.52 30.67 -2.44
N THR A 10 -3.46 31.17 -1.78
CA THR A 10 -2.53 32.13 -2.39
C THR A 10 -1.72 31.53 -3.53
N ARG A 11 -1.40 30.24 -3.46
CA ARG A 11 -0.69 29.49 -4.52
C ARG A 11 -1.61 28.94 -5.62
N GLY A 12 -2.92 29.13 -5.52
CA GLY A 12 -3.90 28.65 -6.50
C GLY A 12 -4.17 27.15 -6.46
N TRP A 13 -3.66 26.42 -5.45
CA TRP A 13 -3.84 24.97 -5.30
C TRP A 13 -5.19 24.60 -4.67
N CYS A 14 -5.89 25.56 -4.06
CA CYS A 14 -7.22 25.38 -3.50
C CYS A 14 -8.06 26.65 -3.69
N ARG A 15 -9.32 26.53 -4.12
CA ARG A 15 -10.18 27.71 -4.39
C ARG A 15 -10.67 28.39 -3.11
N ARG A 16 -10.95 27.62 -2.06
CA ARG A 16 -11.41 28.11 -0.75
C ARG A 16 -10.83 27.21 0.34
N ALA A 17 -10.48 27.78 1.49
CA ALA A 17 -9.90 27.02 2.60
C ALA A 17 -10.83 25.89 3.12
N GLU A 18 -12.14 26.06 2.96
CA GLU A 18 -13.20 25.09 3.28
C GLU A 18 -13.09 23.83 2.41
N ASP A 19 -12.65 23.99 1.16
CA ASP A 19 -12.56 22.93 0.16
C ASP A 19 -11.16 22.28 0.19
N PHE A 20 -10.41 22.41 1.28
CA PHE A 20 -9.06 21.88 1.36
C PHE A 20 -9.07 20.35 1.49
N ASP A 21 -8.42 19.69 0.52
CA ASP A 21 -8.16 18.26 0.53
C ASP A 21 -6.68 18.06 0.20
N PHE A 22 -5.91 17.53 1.16
CA PHE A 22 -4.47 17.39 1.02
C PHE A 22 -4.09 16.48 -0.16
N ALA A 23 -4.76 15.34 -0.33
CA ALA A 23 -4.48 14.44 -1.44
C ALA A 23 -4.77 15.13 -2.78
N ARG A 24 -5.92 15.77 -2.93
CA ARG A 24 -6.29 16.48 -4.16
C ARG A 24 -5.36 17.66 -4.48
N CYS A 25 -4.89 18.39 -3.48
CA CYS A 25 -4.04 19.56 -3.67
C CYS A 25 -2.58 19.20 -4.00
N TYR A 26 -2.10 18.03 -3.57
CA TYR A 26 -0.67 17.67 -3.65
C TYR A 26 -0.35 16.39 -4.40
N SER A 27 -1.33 15.54 -4.71
CA SER A 27 -1.09 14.31 -5.49
C SER A 27 -0.83 14.61 -6.96
N ASP A 28 0.27 14.07 -7.49
CA ASP A 28 0.53 14.03 -8.92
C ASP A 28 -0.38 12.98 -9.57
N ARG A 29 -1.26 13.41 -10.49
CA ARG A 29 -2.26 12.53 -11.10
C ARG A 29 -1.65 11.46 -12.02
N LEU A 30 -0.48 11.74 -12.59
CA LEU A 30 0.17 10.88 -13.58
C LEU A 30 0.86 9.72 -12.86
N TYR A 31 1.72 10.03 -11.88
CA TYR A 31 2.37 9.02 -11.04
C TYR A 31 1.37 8.22 -10.20
N THR A 32 0.37 8.87 -9.59
CA THR A 32 -0.64 8.18 -8.78
C THR A 32 -1.42 7.15 -9.61
N ARG A 33 -1.70 7.45 -10.88
CA ARG A 33 -2.42 6.54 -11.78
C ARG A 33 -1.56 5.36 -12.22
N PHE A 34 -0.30 5.57 -12.57
CA PHE A 34 0.59 4.47 -13.01
C PHE A 34 1.14 3.62 -11.86
N ALA A 35 1.25 4.18 -10.65
CA ALA A 35 1.64 3.43 -9.45
C ALA A 35 0.53 2.51 -8.89
N ASP A 36 -0.68 2.62 -9.45
CA ASP A 36 -1.88 1.84 -9.12
C ASP A 36 -2.15 1.76 -7.60
N GLY A 37 -1.85 2.87 -6.90
CA GLY A 37 -1.94 2.97 -5.44
C GLY A 37 -3.39 2.93 -4.94
N VAL A 38 -4.32 3.49 -5.71
CA VAL A 38 -5.77 3.46 -5.39
C VAL A 38 -6.27 2.02 -5.32
N ARG A 39 -5.88 1.18 -6.27
CA ARG A 39 -6.30 -0.23 -6.30
C ARG A 39 -5.72 -1.00 -5.12
N ARG A 40 -4.43 -0.84 -4.83
CA ARG A 40 -3.80 -1.46 -3.63
C ARG A 40 -4.48 -1.02 -2.34
N GLN A 41 -4.83 0.27 -2.22
CA GLN A 41 -5.57 0.80 -1.08
C GLN A 41 -6.96 0.17 -0.96
N GLN A 42 -7.69 0.03 -2.06
CA GLN A 42 -9.01 -0.62 -2.06
C GLN A 42 -8.90 -2.08 -1.62
N CYS A 43 -7.97 -2.83 -2.19
CA CYS A 43 -7.73 -4.24 -1.83
C CYS A 43 -7.35 -4.40 -0.35
N SER A 44 -6.39 -3.60 0.15
CA SER A 44 -5.96 -3.69 1.54
C SER A 44 -7.09 -3.30 2.50
N THR A 45 -7.84 -2.25 2.18
CA THR A 45 -8.96 -1.78 3.00
C THR A 45 -10.08 -2.83 3.04
N GLN A 46 -10.41 -3.44 1.90
CA GLN A 46 -11.40 -4.52 1.85
C GLN A 46 -10.96 -5.73 2.66
N ALA A 47 -9.69 -6.14 2.54
CA ALA A 47 -9.14 -7.26 3.31
C ALA A 47 -9.20 -6.97 4.82
N LEU A 48 -8.80 -5.76 5.25
CA LEU A 48 -8.88 -5.33 6.64
C LEU A 48 -10.31 -5.33 7.17
N HIS A 49 -11.27 -4.82 6.40
CA HIS A 49 -12.68 -4.84 6.81
C HIS A 49 -13.22 -6.27 6.96
N ALA A 50 -12.85 -7.19 6.07
CA ALA A 50 -13.29 -8.58 6.12
C ALA A 50 -12.81 -9.33 7.38
N ILE A 51 -11.71 -8.89 7.98
CA ILE A 51 -11.15 -9.48 9.21
C ILE A 51 -11.27 -8.56 10.43
N SER A 52 -12.13 -7.54 10.36
CA SER A 52 -12.32 -6.59 11.45
C SER A 52 -12.68 -7.31 12.76
N GLY A 53 -12.09 -6.86 13.87
CA GLY A 53 -12.17 -7.51 15.18
C GLY A 53 -11.26 -8.74 15.37
N ARG A 54 -10.57 -9.21 14.31
CA ARG A 54 -9.61 -10.32 14.34
C ARG A 54 -8.22 -9.93 13.85
N LEU A 55 -7.92 -8.63 13.83
CA LEU A 55 -6.63 -8.10 13.40
C LEU A 55 -5.52 -8.55 14.36
N ASN A 56 -4.54 -9.26 13.82
CA ASN A 56 -3.32 -9.65 14.51
C ASN A 56 -2.14 -9.63 13.53
N THR A 57 -0.93 -9.84 14.05
CA THR A 57 0.30 -9.77 13.25
C THR A 57 0.30 -10.74 12.07
N ALA A 58 -0.14 -11.98 12.28
CA ALA A 58 -0.24 -12.98 11.21
C ALA A 58 -1.18 -12.53 10.08
N ALA A 59 -2.37 -12.04 10.42
CA ALA A 59 -3.33 -11.55 9.44
C ALA A 59 -2.81 -10.33 8.67
N MET A 60 -2.05 -9.45 9.33
CA MET A 60 -1.38 -8.33 8.64
C MET A 60 -0.29 -8.83 7.68
N MET A 61 0.49 -9.84 8.07
CA MET A 61 1.48 -10.47 7.18
C MET A 61 0.80 -11.11 5.96
N ASP A 62 -0.32 -11.80 6.15
CA ASP A 62 -1.08 -12.42 5.06
C ASP A 62 -1.59 -11.38 4.05
N ILE A 63 -2.08 -10.22 4.54
CA ILE A 63 -2.46 -9.11 3.66
C ILE A 63 -1.26 -8.61 2.85
N LEU A 64 -0.09 -8.46 3.49
CA LEU A 64 1.14 -8.03 2.80
C LEU A 64 1.64 -9.05 1.77
N ARG A 65 1.30 -10.34 1.93
CA ARG A 65 1.60 -11.41 0.97
C ARG A 65 0.59 -11.53 -0.16
N SER A 66 -0.51 -10.77 -0.13
CA SER A 66 -1.61 -11.00 -1.05
C SER A 66 -1.28 -10.61 -2.50
N HIS A 67 -1.79 -11.45 -3.41
CA HIS A 67 -1.84 -11.24 -4.85
C HIS A 67 -3.28 -11.38 -5.33
N ARG A 68 -3.58 -10.87 -6.52
CA ARG A 68 -4.80 -11.24 -7.24
C ARG A 68 -4.83 -12.76 -7.45
N ALA A 69 -6.01 -13.34 -7.27
CA ALA A 69 -6.24 -14.73 -7.66
C ALA A 69 -6.07 -14.84 -9.18
N ASP A 70 -5.15 -15.71 -9.61
CA ASP A 70 -5.04 -16.12 -11.00
C ASP A 70 -5.74 -17.49 -11.14
N PRO A 71 -6.75 -17.62 -12.03
CA PRO A 71 -7.44 -18.89 -12.27
C PRO A 71 -6.53 -20.04 -12.71
N SER A 72 -5.33 -19.73 -13.22
CA SER A 72 -4.36 -20.69 -13.74
C SER A 72 -3.35 -21.22 -12.70
N GLY A 73 -3.37 -20.70 -11.47
CA GLY A 73 -2.49 -21.13 -10.39
C GLY A 73 -1.68 -19.97 -9.79
N PHE A 74 -0.60 -20.28 -9.07
CA PHE A 74 0.25 -19.26 -8.47
C PHE A 74 1.20 -18.65 -9.51
N ALA A 75 0.83 -17.50 -10.05
CA ALA A 75 1.61 -16.76 -11.05
C ALA A 75 1.64 -15.25 -10.72
N PRO A 76 2.38 -14.85 -9.66
CA PRO A 76 2.31 -13.49 -9.13
C PRO A 76 2.91 -12.42 -10.06
N ASP A 77 3.60 -12.81 -11.13
CA ASP A 77 4.21 -11.99 -12.18
C ASP A 77 3.41 -11.98 -13.51
N ALA A 78 2.45 -12.89 -13.70
CA ALA A 78 1.81 -13.13 -15.00
C ALA A 78 0.89 -12.00 -15.51
N ALA A 79 0.42 -11.11 -14.63
CA ALA A 79 -0.41 -10.01 -15.06
C ALA A 79 0.39 -8.91 -15.80
N LEU A 80 -0.03 -8.58 -17.03
CA LEU A 80 0.55 -7.51 -17.86
C LEU A 80 0.35 -6.09 -17.29
N THR A 81 -0.61 -5.91 -16.38
CA THR A 81 -0.96 -4.60 -15.78
C THR A 81 -1.44 -4.73 -14.33
N GLY A 82 -1.41 -3.61 -13.60
CA GLY A 82 -1.93 -3.46 -12.24
C GLY A 82 -0.93 -3.84 -11.14
N ALA A 83 -1.20 -3.39 -9.92
CA ALA A 83 -0.37 -3.57 -8.75
C ALA A 83 -1.03 -4.44 -7.67
N ASP A 84 -0.34 -5.50 -7.27
CA ASP A 84 -0.70 -6.30 -6.10
C ASP A 84 -0.07 -5.69 -4.83
N ILE A 85 -0.57 -6.07 -3.64
CA ILE A 85 0.05 -5.63 -2.38
C ILE A 85 1.47 -6.21 -2.28
N CYS A 86 1.60 -7.52 -2.48
CA CYS A 86 2.87 -8.15 -2.80
C CYS A 86 3.15 -7.96 -4.30
N MET A 87 3.81 -6.86 -4.65
CA MET A 87 4.15 -6.55 -6.03
C MET A 87 5.35 -7.37 -6.49
N HIS A 88 5.22 -8.00 -7.65
CA HIS A 88 6.34 -8.58 -8.38
C HIS A 88 6.64 -7.75 -9.64
N ALA A 89 7.90 -7.55 -10.00
CA ALA A 89 8.23 -7.07 -11.34
C ALA A 89 7.88 -8.15 -12.37
N GLY A 90 7.44 -7.73 -13.56
CA GLY A 90 7.05 -8.66 -14.61
C GLY A 90 7.12 -8.01 -15.99
N PHE A 91 6.79 -8.77 -17.02
CA PHE A 91 6.91 -8.30 -18.39
C PHE A 91 5.91 -7.17 -18.70
N GLY A 92 6.41 -6.04 -19.22
CA GLY A 92 5.60 -4.95 -19.73
C GLY A 92 6.09 -3.55 -19.30
N PRO A 93 5.60 -2.48 -19.95
CA PRO A 93 6.09 -1.11 -19.74
C PRO A 93 5.67 -0.48 -18.38
N ILE A 94 4.72 -1.10 -17.67
CA ILE A 94 4.12 -0.54 -16.45
C ILE A 94 4.47 -1.37 -15.20
N ARG A 95 4.69 -2.69 -15.33
CA ARG A 95 4.93 -3.60 -14.20
C ARG A 95 6.42 -3.72 -13.83
N ILE A 96 7.07 -2.57 -13.62
CA ILE A 96 8.52 -2.47 -13.33
C ILE A 96 8.84 -2.30 -11.83
N SER A 97 7.83 -2.37 -10.97
CA SER A 97 7.98 -2.20 -9.52
C SER A 97 7.98 -3.56 -8.82
N GLU A 98 8.73 -3.65 -7.72
CA GLU A 98 8.87 -4.84 -6.89
C GLU A 98 8.71 -4.45 -5.42
N THR A 99 8.05 -5.28 -4.60
CA THR A 99 8.07 -5.09 -3.15
C THR A 99 9.44 -5.47 -2.63
N THR A 100 10.25 -4.49 -2.23
CA THR A 100 11.64 -4.69 -1.77
C THR A 100 11.78 -5.13 -0.31
N GLY A 101 10.69 -5.02 0.45
CA GLY A 101 10.63 -5.39 1.86
C GLY A 101 9.24 -5.21 2.42
N SER A 102 8.95 -5.85 3.55
CA SER A 102 7.69 -5.71 4.26
C SER A 102 7.91 -5.70 5.75
N MET A 103 7.07 -4.92 6.45
CA MET A 103 7.14 -4.76 7.90
C MET A 103 5.75 -4.75 8.51
N VAL A 104 5.59 -5.46 9.64
CA VAL A 104 4.43 -5.34 10.52
C VAL A 104 4.91 -4.92 11.90
N SER A 105 4.40 -3.79 12.41
CA SER A 105 4.72 -3.31 13.75
C SER A 105 3.59 -3.64 14.71
N GLN A 106 3.87 -4.46 15.71
CA GLN A 106 2.97 -4.71 16.82
C GLN A 106 3.38 -3.80 17.98
N LEU A 107 2.46 -2.91 18.36
CA LEU A 107 2.72 -1.91 19.38
C LEU A 107 1.85 -2.15 20.60
N THR A 108 2.44 -2.52 21.74
CA THR A 108 1.77 -2.60 23.04
C THR A 108 2.43 -1.64 24.03
N PRO A 109 1.78 -1.27 25.15
CA PRO A 109 2.42 -0.42 26.16
C PRO A 109 3.74 -1.00 26.72
N GLU A 110 3.84 -2.33 26.78
CA GLU A 110 4.95 -3.05 27.39
C GLU A 110 6.09 -3.37 26.40
N ARG A 111 5.74 -3.58 25.11
CA ARG A 111 6.70 -3.99 24.10
C ARG A 111 6.28 -3.51 22.72
N GLN A 112 7.28 -3.04 21.98
CA GLN A 112 7.19 -2.86 20.53
C GLN A 112 7.89 -4.05 19.87
N THR A 113 7.27 -4.66 18.89
CA THR A 113 7.91 -5.73 18.10
C THR A 113 7.70 -5.44 16.64
N HIS A 114 8.78 -5.38 15.89
CA HIS A 114 8.76 -5.12 14.47
C HIS A 114 9.10 -6.40 13.74
N TRP A 115 8.22 -6.82 12.85
CA TRP A 115 8.40 -8.03 12.06
C TRP A 115 8.83 -7.62 10.67
N LEU A 116 10.01 -8.02 10.21
CA LEU A 116 10.57 -7.62 8.92
C LEU A 116 10.92 -8.82 8.05
N THR A 117 10.75 -8.68 6.73
CA THR A 117 11.22 -9.69 5.79
C THR A 117 12.72 -9.66 5.54
N GLY A 118 13.34 -8.47 5.61
CA GLY A 118 14.75 -8.29 5.27
C GLY A 118 15.09 -8.54 3.79
N CYS A 119 14.10 -8.86 2.96
CA CYS A 119 14.23 -9.11 1.54
C CYS A 119 12.92 -8.81 0.79
N ALA A 120 13.01 -8.82 -0.55
CA ALA A 120 11.88 -8.63 -1.45
C ALA A 120 10.85 -9.77 -1.39
N ALA A 121 9.69 -9.56 -2.02
CA ALA A 121 8.63 -10.55 -2.18
C ALA A 121 8.21 -11.22 -0.85
N PRO A 122 7.42 -10.53 0.01
CA PRO A 122 6.99 -11.08 1.30
C PRO A 122 6.31 -12.43 1.19
N CYS A 123 5.71 -12.78 0.05
CA CYS A 123 5.10 -14.09 -0.19
C CYS A 123 6.09 -15.26 -0.14
N LEU A 124 7.37 -15.02 -0.45
CA LEU A 124 8.44 -16.02 -0.41
C LEU A 124 9.35 -15.88 0.82
N ALA A 125 9.20 -14.80 1.58
CA ALA A 125 10.04 -14.49 2.73
C ALA A 125 9.41 -14.91 4.06
N LEU A 126 10.22 -15.06 5.09
CA LEU A 126 9.75 -15.11 6.48
C LEU A 126 9.74 -13.71 7.08
N PHE A 127 8.96 -13.50 8.14
CA PHE A 127 9.01 -12.28 8.94
C PHE A 127 9.78 -12.56 10.23
N PHE A 128 10.89 -11.87 10.43
CA PHE A 128 11.72 -11.98 11.62
C PHE A 128 11.36 -10.85 12.61
N PRO A 129 11.13 -11.17 13.91
CA PRO A 129 10.90 -10.15 14.92
C PRO A 129 12.22 -9.49 15.34
N VAL A 130 12.22 -8.16 15.45
CA VAL A 130 13.28 -7.34 16.03
C VAL A 130 12.74 -6.43 17.13
#